data_AF-A0A961TT00-F1
#
_entry.id   AF-A0A961TT00-F1
#
_cell.length_a   1.000
_cell.length_b   1.000
_cell.length_c   1.000
_cell.angle_alpha   90.00
_cell.angle_beta   90.00
_cell.angle_gamma   90.00
#
_symmetry.space_group_name_H-M   'P 1'
#
loop_
_entity.id
_entity.type
_entity.pdbx_description
1 polymer ?
#
loop_
_entity_poly.entity_id
_entity_poly.type
_entity_poly.pdbx_seq_one_letter_code
_entity_poly.pdbx_strand_id
1 'polypeptide(L)'
;FGMFGFVATVIANLASAVIHPAAIGLIVWQASSGAFFSGDNILAAAVAALASANLVFGYVIALASAAFGLFRRPMPGLSLHLILTPFYWLLSALAFILALIDLIRRPYFWAKTEHGIAKRDAPVQLRRKRPARRRHK
;
A
#
# COMPACT_ATOMS: atom_id res chain seq x y z
N PHE A 1 -10.57 -22.05 13.76
CA PHE A 1 -10.52 -20.57 13.83
C PHE A 1 -9.47 -19.92 12.93
N GLY A 2 -8.27 -20.49 12.69
CA GLY A 2 -7.22 -19.85 11.89
C GLY A 2 -7.53 -19.56 10.41
N MET A 3 -8.11 -20.51 9.66
CA MET A 3 -8.35 -20.36 8.21
C MET A 3 -9.36 -19.25 7.89
N PHE A 4 -10.50 -19.21 8.60
CA PHE A 4 -11.52 -18.19 8.39
C PHE A 4 -11.01 -16.78 8.73
N GLY A 5 -10.23 -16.65 9.82
CA GLY A 5 -9.60 -15.38 10.17
C GLY A 5 -8.63 -14.90 9.08
N PHE A 6 -7.81 -15.80 8.53
CA PHE A 6 -6.90 -15.48 7.44
C PHE A 6 -7.62 -15.06 6.16
N VAL A 7 -8.65 -15.82 5.74
CA VAL A 7 -9.43 -15.49 4.54
C VAL A 7 -10.12 -14.13 4.73
N ALA A 8 -10.68 -13.88 5.91
CA ALA A 8 -11.32 -12.61 6.22
C ALA A 8 -10.33 -11.43 6.14
N THR A 9 -9.11 -11.56 6.67
CA THR A 9 -8.13 -10.45 6.62
C THR A 9 -7.61 -10.21 5.22
N VAL A 10 -7.41 -11.25 4.41
CA VAL A 10 -7.00 -11.11 3.00
C VAL A 10 -8.10 -10.40 2.19
N ILE A 11 -9.35 -10.85 2.31
CA ILE A 11 -10.48 -10.23 1.60
C ILE A 11 -10.68 -8.79 2.09
N ALA A 12 -10.59 -8.53 3.39
CA ALA A 12 -10.72 -7.19 3.94
C ALA A 12 -9.62 -6.25 3.44
N ASN A 13 -8.37 -6.73 3.34
CA ASN A 13 -7.26 -5.94 2.81
C ASN A 13 -7.49 -5.58 1.33
N LEU A 14 -7.93 -6.54 0.53
CA LEU A 14 -8.25 -6.31 -0.89
C LEU A 14 -9.42 -5.34 -1.05
N ALA A 15 -10.50 -5.53 -0.29
CA ALA A 15 -11.65 -4.62 -0.32
C ALA A 15 -11.28 -3.20 0.11
N SER A 16 -10.38 -3.07 1.09
CA SER A 16 -9.88 -1.77 1.57
C SER A 16 -9.27 -0.94 0.43
N ALA A 17 -8.63 -1.57 -0.56
CA ALA A 17 -8.05 -0.88 -1.70
C ALA A 17 -9.05 0.02 -2.44
N VAL A 18 -10.33 -0.36 -2.51
CA VAL A 18 -11.38 0.44 -3.18
C VAL A 18 -12.22 1.23 -2.20
N ILE A 19 -12.49 0.69 -1.00
CA ILE A 19 -13.31 1.36 0.02
C ILE A 19 -12.66 2.69 0.44
N HIS A 20 -11.34 2.69 0.61
CA HIS A 20 -10.59 3.84 1.08
C HIS A 20 -10.65 5.08 0.14
N PRO A 21 -10.31 4.99 -1.16
CA PRO A 21 -10.43 6.12 -2.08
C PRO A 21 -11.88 6.57 -2.28
N ALA A 22 -12.85 5.65 -2.25
CA ALA A 22 -14.26 6.00 -2.28
C ALA A 22 -14.67 6.84 -1.05
N ALA A 23 -14.19 6.46 0.14
CA ALA A 23 -14.41 7.22 1.37
C ALA A 23 -13.79 8.63 1.30
N ILE A 24 -12.56 8.76 0.77
CA ILE A 24 -11.96 10.08 0.51
C ILE A 24 -12.86 10.90 -0.43
N GLY A 25 -13.25 10.33 -1.58
CA GLY A 25 -14.05 11.03 -2.58
C GLY A 25 -15.39 11.53 -2.01
N LEU A 26 -16.04 10.70 -1.19
CA LEU A 26 -17.28 11.05 -0.52
C LEU A 26 -17.11 12.17 0.52
N ILE A 27 -16.03 12.16 1.30
CA ILE A 27 -15.71 13.23 2.26
C ILE A 27 -15.40 14.54 1.52
N VAL A 28 -14.60 14.49 0.46
CA VAL A 28 -14.26 15.66 -0.35
C VAL A 28 -15.52 16.25 -1.01
N TRP A 29 -16.38 15.40 -1.55
CA TRP A 29 -17.66 15.81 -2.12
C TRP A 29 -18.52 16.52 -1.07
N GLN A 30 -18.72 15.92 0.09
CA GLN A 30 -19.51 16.53 1.17
C GLN A 30 -18.92 17.86 1.65
N ALA A 31 -17.59 17.93 1.80
CA ALA A 31 -16.90 19.17 2.16
C ALA A 31 -17.11 20.27 1.11
N SER A 32 -17.02 19.92 -0.19
CA SER A 32 -17.21 20.88 -1.29
C SER A 32 -18.65 21.35 -1.45
N SER A 33 -19.62 20.50 -1.15
CA SER A 33 -21.05 20.81 -1.24
C SER A 33 -21.58 21.66 -0.08
N GLY A 34 -20.75 21.94 0.95
CA GLY A 34 -21.18 22.58 2.19
C GLY A 34 -22.05 21.69 3.09
N ALA A 35 -22.47 20.51 2.60
CA ALA A 35 -23.31 19.55 3.31
C ALA A 35 -22.67 19.04 4.61
N PHE A 36 -21.34 19.11 4.71
CA PHE A 36 -20.61 18.75 5.92
C PHE A 36 -20.96 19.64 7.11
N PHE A 37 -21.39 20.89 6.86
CA PHE A 37 -21.71 21.89 7.87
C PHE A 37 -23.18 22.30 7.90
N SER A 38 -23.99 21.85 6.93
CA SER A 38 -25.44 22.00 6.98
C SER A 38 -25.98 21.05 8.06
N GLY A 39 -26.22 21.56 9.26
CA GLY A 39 -26.71 20.81 10.42
C GLY A 39 -28.12 20.22 10.29
N ASP A 40 -28.63 20.05 9.06
CA ASP A 40 -30.00 19.67 8.76
C ASP A 40 -30.29 18.19 9.11
N ASN A 41 -29.25 17.35 9.18
CA ASN A 41 -29.38 15.93 9.52
C ASN A 41 -28.27 15.44 10.46
N ILE A 42 -28.62 15.25 11.73
CA ILE A 42 -27.68 14.82 12.78
C ILE A 42 -27.09 13.42 12.56
N LEU A 43 -27.85 12.49 11.96
CA LEU A 43 -27.34 11.16 11.64
C LEU A 43 -26.29 11.22 10.52
N ALA A 44 -26.55 12.02 9.48
CA ALA A 44 -25.59 12.22 8.40
C ALA A 44 -24.30 12.87 8.92
N ALA A 45 -24.43 13.91 9.76
CA ALA A 45 -23.28 14.57 10.39
C ALA A 45 -22.48 13.60 11.29
N ALA A 46 -23.15 12.77 12.10
CA ALA A 46 -22.49 11.78 12.94
C ALA A 46 -21.74 10.72 12.12
N VAL A 47 -22.35 10.21 11.04
CA VAL A 47 -21.71 9.25 10.13
C VAL A 47 -20.50 9.89 9.43
N ALA A 48 -20.62 11.12 8.94
CA ALA A 48 -19.52 11.83 8.30
C ALA A 48 -18.36 12.09 9.27
N ALA A 49 -18.65 12.50 10.51
CA ALA A 49 -17.65 12.72 11.56
C ALA A 49 -16.94 11.41 11.93
N LEU A 50 -17.68 10.32 12.15
CA LEU A 50 -17.11 9.00 12.46
C LEU A 50 -16.26 8.47 11.29
N ALA A 51 -16.75 8.58 10.06
CA ALA A 51 -16.01 8.14 8.88
C ALA A 51 -14.70 8.93 8.72
N SER A 52 -14.75 10.25 8.91
CA SER A 52 -13.58 11.13 8.82
C SER A 52 -12.57 10.84 9.93
N ALA A 53 -13.04 10.69 11.17
CA ALA A 53 -12.20 10.35 12.32
C ALA A 53 -11.51 9.00 12.12
N ASN A 54 -12.27 7.97 11.69
CA ASN A 54 -11.74 6.64 11.41
C ASN A 54 -10.70 6.67 10.28
N LEU A 55 -10.96 7.43 9.21
CA LEU A 55 -10.05 7.58 8.08
C LEU A 55 -8.72 8.22 8.51
N VAL A 56 -8.80 9.35 9.22
CA VAL A 56 -7.62 10.07 9.73
C VAL A 56 -6.84 9.19 10.70
N PHE A 57 -7.53 8.54 11.62
CA PHE A 57 -6.90 7.67 12.61
C PHE A 57 -6.16 6.49 11.96
N GLY A 58 -6.80 5.81 11.00
CA GLY A 58 -6.18 4.73 10.24
C GLY A 58 -4.93 5.19 9.48
N TYR A 59 -4.99 6.36 8.86
CA TYR A 59 -3.86 6.99 8.17
C TYR A 59 -2.69 7.27 9.09
N VAL A 60 -2.97 7.91 10.23
CA VAL A 60 -1.94 8.26 11.22
C VAL A 60 -1.27 7.00 11.76
N ILE A 61 -2.03 5.96 12.12
CA ILE A 61 -1.44 4.70 12.62
C ILE A 61 -0.59 4.02 11.55
N ALA A 62 -1.07 3.96 10.31
CA ALA A 62 -0.34 3.30 9.22
C ALA A 62 0.99 4.03 8.92
N LEU A 63 0.94 5.36 8.80
CA LEU A 63 2.13 6.17 8.57
C LEU A 63 3.08 6.16 9.77
N ALA A 64 2.56 6.22 10.99
CA ALA A 64 3.38 6.10 12.20
C ALA A 64 4.08 4.74 12.28
N SER A 65 3.40 3.67 11.90
CA SER A 65 3.98 2.32 11.87
C SER A 65 5.11 2.22 10.84
N ALA A 66 4.91 2.79 9.65
CA ALA A 66 5.92 2.84 8.61
C ALA A 66 7.11 3.74 9.00
N ALA A 67 6.84 4.89 9.62
CA ALA A 67 7.85 5.80 10.15
C ALA A 67 8.69 5.12 11.24
N PHE A 68 8.04 4.39 12.15
CA PHE A 68 8.72 3.65 13.21
C PHE A 68 9.66 2.56 12.67
N GLY A 69 9.25 1.89 11.58
CA GLY A 69 10.13 0.98 10.85
C GLY A 69 11.38 1.69 10.32
N LEU A 70 11.21 2.87 9.71
CA LEU A 70 12.31 3.69 9.20
C LEU A 70 13.22 4.22 10.32
N PHE A 71 12.67 4.62 11.46
CA PHE A 71 13.45 5.07 12.62
C PHE A 71 14.35 3.96 13.18
N ARG A 72 13.87 2.71 13.20
CA ARG A 72 14.67 1.57 13.65
C ARG A 72 15.77 1.17 12.67
N ARG A 73 15.58 1.42 11.38
CA ARG A 73 16.54 1.12 10.30
C ARG A 73 16.52 2.23 9.26
N PRO A 74 17.26 3.33 9.49
CA PRO A 74 17.23 4.49 8.61
C PRO A 74 17.77 4.11 7.23
N MET A 75 16.94 4.28 6.21
CA MET A 75 17.28 4.11 4.80
C MET A 75 17.06 5.46 4.10
N PRO A 76 18.12 6.20 3.71
CA PRO A 76 18.01 7.59 3.30
C PRO A 76 17.15 7.82 2.04
N GLY A 77 16.94 6.79 1.21
CA GLY A 77 16.05 6.87 0.04
C GLY A 77 14.57 6.62 0.32
N LEU A 78 14.20 6.21 1.54
CA LEU A 78 12.84 5.71 1.83
C LEU A 78 11.93 6.77 2.49
N SER A 79 12.48 7.89 2.95
CA SER A 79 11.71 8.99 3.54
C SER A 79 10.70 9.61 2.57
N LEU A 80 11.09 9.79 1.31
CA LEU A 80 10.19 10.29 0.26
C LEU A 80 9.04 9.29 -0.02
N HIS A 81 9.35 8.00 0.02
CA HIS A 81 8.35 6.94 -0.18
C HIS A 81 7.30 6.94 0.93
N LEU A 82 7.69 7.27 2.16
CA LEU A 82 6.76 7.41 3.28
C LEU A 82 5.72 8.51 3.03
N ILE A 83 6.15 9.66 2.50
CA ILE A 83 5.24 10.78 2.16
C ILE A 83 4.35 10.43 0.96
N LEU A 84 4.89 9.69 -0.01
CA LEU A 84 4.14 9.24 -1.19
C LEU A 84 3.24 8.03 -0.92
N THR A 85 3.32 7.43 0.27
CA THR A 85 2.57 6.21 0.63
C THR A 85 1.04 6.39 0.48
N PRO A 86 0.41 7.49 0.92
CA PRO A 86 -1.00 7.75 0.65
C PRO A 86 -1.37 7.74 -0.83
N PHE A 87 -0.54 8.34 -1.67
CA PHE A 87 -0.76 8.38 -3.11
C PHE A 87 -0.60 6.98 -3.72
N TYR A 88 0.39 6.22 -3.25
CA TYR A 88 0.57 4.82 -3.64
C TYR A 88 -0.65 3.93 -3.30
N TRP A 89 -1.34 4.19 -2.18
CA TRP A 89 -2.57 3.47 -1.86
C TRP A 89 -3.70 3.75 -2.86
N LEU A 90 -3.81 4.98 -3.38
CA LEU A 90 -4.78 5.30 -4.44
C LEU A 90 -4.44 4.57 -5.75
N LEU A 91 -3.15 4.45 -6.10
CA LEU A 91 -2.72 3.66 -7.25
C LEU A 91 -3.05 2.17 -7.09
N SER A 92 -2.99 1.64 -5.87
CA SER A 92 -3.39 0.26 -5.57
C SER A 92 -4.89 0.03 -5.86
N ALA A 93 -5.74 1.04 -5.63
CA ALA A 93 -7.15 0.96 -5.98
C ALA A 93 -7.38 0.81 -7.49
N LEU A 94 -6.64 1.59 -8.28
CA LEU A 94 -6.67 1.52 -9.73
C LEU A 94 -6.22 0.14 -10.20
N ALA A 95 -5.12 -0.37 -9.66
CA ALA A 95 -4.62 -1.71 -9.97
C ALA A 95 -5.64 -2.80 -9.63
N PHE A 96 -6.38 -2.67 -8.51
CA PHE A 96 -7.43 -3.59 -8.13
C PHE A 96 -8.60 -3.59 -9.13
N ILE A 97 -9.06 -2.40 -9.56
CA ILE A 97 -10.13 -2.28 -10.56
C ILE A 97 -9.69 -2.91 -11.89
N LEU A 98 -8.46 -2.65 -12.34
CA LEU A 98 -7.90 -3.25 -13.54
C LEU A 98 -7.83 -4.78 -13.41
N ALA A 99 -7.38 -5.30 -12.27
CA ALA A 99 -7.34 -6.74 -12.01
C ALA A 99 -8.74 -7.37 -12.02
N LEU A 100 -9.76 -6.66 -11.53
CA LEU A 100 -11.15 -7.13 -11.56
C LEU A 100 -11.69 -7.18 -13.00
N ILE A 101 -11.37 -6.17 -13.81
CA ILE A 101 -11.72 -6.13 -15.24
C ILE A 101 -11.04 -7.28 -15.98
N ASP A 102 -9.75 -7.50 -15.73
CA ASP A 102 -8.98 -8.59 -16.32
C ASP A 102 -9.52 -9.96 -15.90
N LEU A 103 -9.90 -10.13 -14.63
CA LEU A 103 -10.49 -11.38 -14.15
C LEU A 103 -11.79 -11.73 -14.90
N ILE A 104 -12.62 -10.74 -15.21
CA ILE A 104 -13.90 -10.94 -15.91
C ILE A 104 -13.68 -11.16 -17.42
N ARG A 105 -12.84 -10.33 -18.05
CA ARG A 105 -12.67 -10.34 -19.52
C ARG A 105 -11.64 -11.37 -20.00
N ARG A 106 -10.67 -11.70 -19.15
CA ARG A 106 -9.50 -12.53 -19.47
C ARG A 106 -9.07 -13.32 -18.21
N PRO A 107 -9.85 -14.30 -17.73
CA PRO A 107 -9.65 -14.95 -16.43
C PRO A 107 -8.28 -15.66 -16.25
N TYR A 108 -7.62 -16.01 -17.36
CA TYR A 108 -6.29 -16.64 -17.35
C TYR A 108 -5.15 -15.66 -17.69
N PHE A 109 -5.46 -14.37 -17.82
CA PHE A 109 -4.46 -13.33 -18.07
C PHE A 109 -3.84 -12.88 -16.75
N TRP A 110 -2.51 -12.81 -16.74
CA TRP A 110 -1.75 -12.33 -15.61
C TRP A 110 -0.76 -11.28 -16.09
N ALA A 111 -1.00 -10.03 -15.69
CA ALA A 111 -0.16 -8.88 -16.05
C ALA A 111 1.19 -8.96 -15.31
N LYS A 112 2.17 -9.60 -15.95
CA LYS A 112 3.54 -9.65 -15.42
C LYS A 112 4.23 -8.32 -15.66
N THR A 113 4.93 -7.83 -14.66
CA THR A 113 5.94 -6.79 -14.87
C THR A 113 7.16 -7.40 -15.54
N GLU A 114 7.76 -6.71 -16.51
CA GLU A 114 9.01 -7.16 -17.12
C GLU A 114 10.14 -7.10 -16.10
N HIS A 115 10.78 -8.24 -15.83
CA HIS A 115 11.90 -8.33 -14.89
C HIS A 115 13.22 -8.19 -15.65
N GLY A 116 14.18 -7.45 -15.07
CA GLY A 116 15.53 -7.31 -15.62
C GLY A 116 15.88 -5.94 -16.20
N ILE A 117 14.95 -4.97 -16.17
CA ILE A 117 15.20 -3.59 -16.60
C ILE A 117 16.07 -2.81 -15.60
N ALA A 118 16.10 -3.23 -14.34
CA ALA A 118 16.93 -2.61 -13.31
C ALA A 118 18.41 -2.97 -13.51
N LYS A 119 19.28 -1.96 -13.59
CA LYS A 119 20.74 -2.14 -13.54
C LYS A 119 21.08 -2.85 -12.23
N ARG A 120 21.52 -4.10 -12.33
CA ARG A 120 22.14 -4.79 -11.20
C ARG A 120 23.58 -4.29 -11.11
N ASP A 121 23.98 -3.79 -9.95
CA ASP A 121 25.39 -3.59 -9.65
C ASP A 121 26.12 -4.91 -9.92
N ALA A 122 27.26 -4.82 -10.61
CA ALA A 122 28.03 -5.98 -11.00
C ALA A 122 28.22 -6.89 -9.77
N PRO A 123 28.01 -8.21 -9.91
CA PRO A 123 28.11 -9.12 -8.77
C PRO A 123 29.46 -8.89 -8.10
N VAL A 124 29.44 -8.63 -6.78
CA VAL A 124 30.64 -8.54 -5.96
C VAL A 124 31.45 -9.79 -6.29
N GLN A 125 32.56 -9.63 -7.01
CA GLN A 125 33.46 -10.73 -7.31
C GLN A 125 34.01 -11.18 -5.96
N LEU A 126 33.40 -12.20 -5.37
CA LEU A 126 33.95 -12.92 -4.24
C LEU A 126 35.30 -13.43 -4.73
N ARG A 127 36.36 -12.71 -4.37
CA ARG A 127 37.74 -13.03 -4.73
C ARG A 127 38.04 -14.38 -4.13
N ARG A 128 37.80 -15.44 -4.90
CA ARG A 128 38.06 -16.82 -4.53
C ARG A 128 39.56 -16.90 -4.31
N LYS A 129 40.02 -16.80 -3.06
CA LYS A 129 41.43 -17.00 -2.70
C LYS A 129 41.78 -18.41 -3.20
N ARG A 130 42.54 -18.49 -4.30
CA ARG A 130 43.11 -19.76 -4.76
C ARG A 130 43.99 -20.28 -3.62
N PRO A 131 43.76 -21.51 -3.10
CA PRO A 131 44.65 -22.06 -2.09
C PRO A 131 46.05 -22.18 -2.70
N ALA A 132 47.05 -21.69 -1.96
CA ALA A 132 48.44 -21.75 -2.37
C ALA A 132 48.80 -23.23 -2.60
N ARG A 133 49.14 -23.57 -3.84
CA ARG A 133 49.59 -24.91 -4.21
C ARG A 133 50.86 -25.21 -3.42
N ARG A 134 50.74 -25.93 -2.29
CA ARG A 134 51.89 -26.41 -1.52
C ARG A 134 52.71 -27.29 -2.45
N ARG A 135 53.85 -26.76 -2.89
CA ARG A 135 54.84 -27.48 -3.68
C ARG A 135 55.58 -28.39 -2.69
N HIS A 136 55.16 -29.65 -2.61
CA HIS A 136 55.97 -30.67 -1.95
C HIS A 136 57.25 -30.85 -2.78
N LYS A 137 58.38 -30.59 -2.12
CA LYS A 137 59.70 -31.05 -2.55
C LYS A 137 59.90 -32.48 -2.05
#